data_AF-M4Z8W1-F1
#
_entry.id   AF-M4Z8W1-F1
#
_cell.length_a   1.000
_cell.length_b   1.000
_cell.length_c   1.000
_cell.angle_alpha   90.00
_cell.angle_beta   90.00
_cell.angle_gamma   90.00
#
_symmetry.space_group_name_H-M   'P 1'
#
loop_
_entity.id
_entity.type
_entity.pdbx_description
1 polymer ?
#
loop_
_entity_poly.entity_id
_entity_poly.type
_entity_poly.pdbx_seq_one_letter_code
_entity_poly.pdbx_strand_id
1 'polypeptide(L)'
;MSEAIKGNLGPDLKFRPVGPPQRISEWSKWNMLRVIGGSALGKAAIAFPVLGYLILFNDYAVAYLKIHSSFCLDCSVSPRLYALYIGGFFIAVGSLIYAIFCPQVVDRHANAHDFYENEKDYYDTAEHRRFLINHIIGLVVNSYIAPEYMYPWRSPEEMMSETDLSELMGQHYFLQNRTSRPLRIIIFWLYIAGFICLLIPTVMTFYQVLKRGFSTSFGL
;
A
#
# COMPACT_ATOMS: atom_id res chain seq x y z
N MET A 1 23.87 15.95 -34.87
CA MET A 1 22.41 16.11 -35.05
C MET A 1 21.69 16.24 -33.69
N SER A 2 22.26 17.02 -32.75
CA SER A 2 21.80 17.12 -31.34
C SER A 2 21.53 18.57 -30.89
N GLU A 3 21.66 19.55 -31.78
CA GLU A 3 21.48 20.97 -31.43
C GLU A 3 20.12 21.56 -31.85
N ALA A 4 19.32 20.82 -32.64
CA ALA A 4 18.12 21.38 -33.26
C ALA A 4 16.84 21.39 -32.39
N ILE A 5 16.89 20.92 -31.12
CA ILE A 5 15.68 20.82 -30.27
C ILE A 5 15.67 21.85 -29.11
N LYS A 6 16.71 22.67 -28.96
CA LYS A 6 16.82 23.59 -27.80
C LYS A 6 16.05 24.92 -27.93
N GLY A 7 15.41 25.24 -29.05
CA GLY A 7 14.79 26.56 -29.26
C GLY A 7 13.30 26.50 -29.56
N ASN A 8 12.43 26.41 -28.54
CA ASN A 8 11.06 26.98 -28.55
C ASN A 8 10.16 26.71 -27.33
N LEU A 9 10.70 26.30 -26.16
CA LEU A 9 9.88 26.26 -24.94
C LEU A 9 9.87 27.64 -24.27
N GLY A 10 8.81 28.41 -24.54
CA GLY A 10 8.59 29.73 -23.95
C GLY A 10 8.46 29.70 -22.41
N PRO A 11 8.77 30.81 -21.72
CA PRO A 11 8.91 30.89 -20.26
C PRO A 11 7.61 30.77 -19.44
N ASP A 12 6.44 30.60 -20.06
CA ASP A 12 5.13 30.73 -19.38
C ASP A 12 4.27 29.46 -19.32
N LEU A 13 4.83 28.29 -19.60
CA LEU A 13 4.17 27.01 -19.27
C LEU A 13 4.26 26.74 -17.76
N LYS A 14 3.47 27.49 -16.96
CA LYS A 14 3.12 27.11 -15.59
C LYS A 14 2.30 25.82 -15.64
N PHE A 15 3.00 24.69 -15.71
CA PHE A 15 2.42 23.36 -15.54
C PHE A 15 1.75 23.31 -14.17
N ARG A 16 0.42 23.44 -14.15
CA ARG A 16 -0.35 23.14 -12.94
C ARG A 16 -0.37 21.63 -12.81
N PRO A 17 0.15 21.04 -11.72
CA PRO A 17 0.02 19.61 -11.52
C PRO A 17 -1.46 19.27 -11.35
N VAL A 18 -2.07 18.71 -12.39
CA VAL A 18 -3.42 18.11 -12.32
C VAL A 18 -3.27 16.76 -11.64
N GLY A 19 -3.13 16.79 -10.32
CA GLY A 19 -3.00 15.59 -9.49
C GLY A 19 -3.89 15.69 -8.25
N PRO A 20 -4.25 14.55 -7.63
CA PRO A 20 -4.92 14.55 -6.34
C PRO A 20 -4.10 15.33 -5.31
N PRO A 21 -4.73 15.85 -4.24
CA PRO A 21 -4.03 16.60 -3.21
C PRO A 21 -2.81 15.82 -2.73
N GLN A 22 -1.64 16.48 -2.72
CA GLN A 22 -0.32 15.85 -2.58
C GLN A 22 -0.26 14.86 -1.40
N ARG A 23 -0.99 15.13 -0.31
CA ARG A 23 -1.06 14.27 0.88
C ARG A 23 -1.54 12.84 0.61
N ILE A 24 -2.61 12.63 -0.16
CA ILE A 24 -3.15 11.26 -0.40
C ILE A 24 -2.14 10.46 -1.24
N SER A 25 -1.51 11.10 -2.21
CA SER A 25 -0.52 10.45 -3.06
C SER A 25 0.70 9.94 -2.28
N GLU A 26 1.08 10.64 -1.21
CA GLU A 26 2.20 10.28 -0.35
C GLU A 26 1.87 9.12 0.58
N TRP A 27 0.64 9.05 1.10
CA TRP A 27 0.19 7.99 2.00
C TRP A 27 -0.15 6.70 1.26
N SER A 28 -0.53 6.81 -0.01
CA SER A 28 -0.78 5.67 -0.89
C SER A 28 0.49 5.05 -1.50
N LYS A 29 1.70 5.47 -1.12
CA LYS A 29 2.93 4.86 -1.65
C LYS A 29 3.01 3.36 -1.34
N TRP A 30 3.58 2.57 -2.26
CA TRP A 30 3.70 1.12 -2.11
C TRP A 30 4.43 0.74 -0.81
N ASN A 31 5.46 1.49 -0.41
CA ASN A 31 6.19 1.27 0.84
C ASN A 31 5.34 1.50 2.10
N MET A 32 4.37 2.43 2.06
CA MET A 32 3.42 2.65 3.16
C MET A 32 2.37 1.53 3.20
N LEU A 33 1.84 1.15 2.03
CA LEU A 33 0.88 0.05 1.91
C LEU A 33 1.49 -1.30 2.31
N ARG A 34 2.81 -1.47 2.12
CA ARG A 34 3.58 -2.66 2.52
C ARG A 34 3.47 -2.96 4.00
N VAL A 35 3.40 -1.94 4.85
CA VAL A 35 3.30 -2.14 6.31
C VAL A 35 2.10 -3.01 6.67
N ILE A 36 1.01 -2.88 5.91
CA ILE A 36 -0.20 -3.69 6.10
C ILE A 36 -0.13 -4.94 5.21
N GLY A 37 -0.03 -4.77 3.89
CA GLY A 37 -0.15 -5.86 2.92
C GLY A 37 1.02 -6.85 2.89
N GLY A 38 2.24 -6.39 3.20
CA GLY A 38 3.44 -7.21 3.27
C GLY A 38 3.62 -7.94 4.61
N SER A 39 2.88 -7.52 5.64
CA SER A 39 2.94 -8.15 6.96
C SER A 39 2.40 -9.59 6.95
N ALA A 40 2.88 -10.42 7.88
CA ALA A 40 2.34 -11.78 8.04
C ALA A 40 0.83 -11.78 8.30
N LEU A 41 0.33 -10.77 9.04
CA LEU A 41 -1.08 -10.58 9.29
C LEU A 41 -1.87 -10.23 8.02
N GLY A 42 -1.34 -9.33 7.17
CA GLY A 42 -1.95 -8.97 5.90
C GLY A 42 -2.04 -10.15 4.93
N LYS A 43 -1.00 -11.00 4.90
CA LYS A 43 -0.98 -12.25 4.13
C LYS A 43 -1.96 -13.28 4.67
N ALA A 44 -2.01 -13.47 5.98
CA ALA A 44 -2.99 -14.35 6.63
C ALA A 44 -4.43 -13.86 6.39
N ALA A 45 -4.63 -12.54 6.29
CA ALA A 45 -5.94 -11.96 6.07
C ALA A 45 -6.59 -12.38 4.75
N ILE A 46 -5.81 -12.82 3.75
CA ILE A 46 -6.32 -13.34 2.48
C ILE A 46 -7.24 -14.57 2.69
N ALA A 47 -7.08 -15.31 3.80
CA ALA A 47 -7.95 -16.44 4.14
C ALA A 47 -9.29 -16.03 4.78
N PHE A 48 -9.45 -14.79 5.25
CA PHE A 48 -10.67 -14.34 5.95
C PHE A 48 -11.95 -14.47 5.13
N PRO A 49 -12.02 -14.17 3.82
CA PRO A 49 -13.24 -14.34 3.05
C PRO A 49 -13.77 -15.77 3.09
N VAL A 50 -12.86 -16.76 2.99
CA VAL A 50 -13.19 -18.19 3.03
C VAL A 50 -13.62 -18.59 4.44
N LEU A 51 -12.80 -18.27 5.45
CA LEU A 51 -13.11 -18.60 6.84
C LEU A 51 -14.41 -17.95 7.32
N GLY A 52 -14.61 -16.68 6.99
CA GLY A 52 -15.79 -15.93 7.37
C GLY A 52 -17.05 -16.43 6.67
N TYR A 53 -16.95 -16.84 5.40
CA TYR A 53 -18.06 -17.50 4.71
C TYR A 53 -18.40 -18.83 5.38
N LEU A 54 -17.41 -19.67 5.66
CA LEU A 54 -17.62 -20.94 6.36
C LEU A 54 -18.26 -20.74 7.73
N ILE A 55 -17.87 -19.70 8.48
CA ILE A 55 -18.46 -19.41 9.81
C ILE A 55 -19.89 -18.87 9.69
N LEU A 56 -20.15 -17.96 8.74
CA LEU A 56 -21.46 -17.30 8.60
C LEU A 56 -22.54 -18.22 8.02
N PHE A 57 -22.17 -19.12 7.11
CA PHE A 57 -23.12 -19.97 6.37
C PHE A 57 -23.17 -21.42 6.84
N ASN A 58 -22.40 -21.77 7.88
CA ASN A 58 -22.49 -23.10 8.48
C ASN A 58 -23.45 -23.09 9.66
N ASP A 59 -24.58 -23.78 9.51
CA ASP A 59 -25.62 -23.85 10.55
C ASP A 59 -25.11 -24.45 11.87
N TYR A 60 -24.14 -25.38 11.82
CA TYR A 60 -23.51 -25.92 13.03
C TYR A 60 -22.64 -24.89 13.75
N ALA A 61 -21.85 -24.11 13.01
CA ALA A 61 -21.03 -23.03 13.58
C ALA A 61 -21.92 -21.94 14.18
N VAL A 62 -23.00 -21.56 13.49
CA VAL A 62 -23.99 -20.61 13.99
C VAL A 62 -24.71 -21.17 15.23
N ALA A 63 -25.10 -22.44 15.24
CA ALA A 63 -25.70 -23.09 16.41
C ALA A 63 -24.74 -23.16 17.59
N TYR A 64 -23.46 -23.46 17.36
CA TYR A 64 -22.44 -23.48 18.39
C TYR A 64 -22.19 -22.08 18.98
N LEU A 65 -22.13 -21.06 18.14
CA LEU A 65 -22.02 -19.66 18.57
C LEU A 65 -23.27 -19.19 19.35
N LYS A 66 -24.45 -19.72 19.01
CA LYS A 66 -25.70 -19.47 19.74
C LYS A 66 -25.71 -20.11 21.14
N ILE A 67 -25.02 -21.23 21.36
CA ILE A 67 -24.99 -21.94 22.66
C ILE A 67 -24.33 -21.09 23.75
N HIS A 68 -23.41 -20.20 23.41
CA HIS A 68 -22.90 -19.16 24.33
C HIS A 68 -23.85 -17.95 24.42
N SER A 69 -25.15 -18.22 24.53
CA SER A 69 -26.30 -17.30 24.50
C SER A 69 -26.33 -16.22 25.58
N SER A 70 -25.37 -16.18 26.52
CA SER A 70 -25.19 -15.04 27.44
C SER A 70 -24.92 -13.71 26.72
N PHE A 71 -24.69 -13.75 25.39
CA PHE A 71 -24.51 -12.60 24.53
C PHE A 71 -25.68 -12.28 23.58
N CYS A 72 -26.83 -12.98 23.63
CA CYS A 72 -27.90 -12.79 22.64
C CYS A 72 -29.30 -12.76 23.25
N LEU A 73 -29.97 -11.60 23.19
CA LEU A 73 -31.39 -11.44 23.56
C LEU A 73 -32.35 -11.56 22.37
N ASP A 74 -31.87 -11.47 21.12
CA ASP A 74 -32.66 -11.67 19.89
C ASP A 74 -31.80 -12.34 18.80
N CYS A 75 -32.10 -13.62 18.51
CA CYS A 75 -31.25 -14.54 17.73
C CYS A 75 -31.25 -14.33 16.21
N SER A 76 -31.01 -13.10 15.75
CA SER A 76 -30.48 -12.83 14.40
C SER A 76 -28.96 -12.73 14.46
N VAL A 77 -28.25 -13.05 13.36
CA VAL A 77 -26.78 -12.97 13.32
C VAL A 77 -26.34 -11.57 13.77
N SER A 78 -25.52 -11.52 14.83
CA SER A 78 -25.16 -10.25 15.45
C SER A 78 -24.53 -9.31 14.40
N PRO A 79 -25.02 -8.07 14.26
CA PRO A 79 -24.44 -7.07 13.35
C PRO A 79 -22.91 -6.90 13.51
N ARG A 80 -22.40 -7.19 14.71
CA ARG A 80 -20.97 -7.24 15.03
C ARG A 80 -20.21 -8.27 14.20
N LEU A 81 -20.75 -9.47 14.03
CA LEU A 81 -20.10 -10.53 13.26
C LEU A 81 -20.03 -10.16 11.77
N TYR A 82 -21.09 -9.56 11.23
CA TYR A 82 -21.10 -9.02 9.87
C TYR A 82 -20.08 -7.89 9.68
N ALA A 83 -19.98 -6.95 10.64
CA ALA A 83 -18.98 -5.89 10.58
C ALA A 83 -17.55 -6.43 10.59
N LEU A 84 -17.27 -7.45 11.42
CA LEU A 84 -15.98 -8.15 11.43
C LEU A 84 -15.69 -8.83 10.09
N TYR A 85 -16.68 -9.54 9.54
CA TYR A 85 -16.54 -10.22 8.25
C TYR A 85 -16.28 -9.24 7.10
N ILE A 86 -17.11 -8.20 6.95
CA ILE A 86 -16.97 -7.19 5.90
C ILE A 86 -15.64 -6.44 6.05
N GLY A 87 -15.26 -6.08 7.28
CA GLY A 87 -13.99 -5.41 7.54
C GLY A 87 -12.78 -6.28 7.18
N GLY A 88 -12.79 -7.54 7.60
CA GLY A 88 -11.77 -8.53 7.23
C GLY A 88 -11.73 -8.77 5.72
N PHE A 89 -12.88 -8.83 5.05
CA PHE A 89 -12.98 -9.00 3.59
C PHE A 89 -12.31 -7.84 2.84
N PHE A 90 -12.56 -6.59 3.22
CA PHE A 90 -11.91 -5.45 2.57
C PHE A 90 -10.39 -5.46 2.75
N ILE A 91 -9.89 -5.80 3.95
CA ILE A 91 -8.45 -5.95 4.17
C ILE A 91 -7.88 -7.09 3.34
N ALA A 92 -8.58 -8.23 3.27
CA ALA A 92 -8.16 -9.39 2.47
C ALA A 92 -8.02 -9.04 0.98
N VAL A 93 -9.04 -8.38 0.41
CA VAL A 93 -9.02 -7.93 -0.99
C VAL A 93 -7.92 -6.90 -1.22
N GLY A 94 -7.76 -5.92 -0.32
CA GLY A 94 -6.68 -4.94 -0.39
C GLY A 94 -5.29 -5.59 -0.39
N SER A 95 -5.06 -6.58 0.49
CA SER A 95 -3.81 -7.34 0.58
C SER A 95 -3.58 -8.24 -0.63
N LEU A 96 -4.63 -8.83 -1.20
CA LEU A 96 -4.51 -9.63 -2.42
C LEU A 96 -4.11 -8.76 -3.62
N ILE A 97 -4.76 -7.61 -3.80
CA ILE A 97 -4.40 -6.66 -4.85
C ILE A 97 -2.97 -6.15 -4.62
N TYR A 98 -2.59 -5.82 -3.38
CA TYR A 98 -1.22 -5.46 -3.05
C TYR A 98 -0.22 -6.55 -3.46
N ALA A 99 -0.46 -7.81 -3.09
CA ALA A 99 0.46 -8.91 -3.40
C ALA A 99 0.64 -9.15 -4.90
N ILE A 100 -0.41 -8.94 -5.71
CA ILE A 100 -0.37 -9.14 -7.16
C ILE A 100 0.34 -7.99 -7.88
N PHE A 101 0.12 -6.74 -7.44
CA PHE A 101 0.53 -5.54 -8.19
C PHE A 101 1.71 -4.78 -7.58
N CYS A 102 2.15 -5.09 -6.36
CA CYS A 102 3.31 -4.44 -5.75
C CYS A 102 4.59 -4.78 -6.56
N PRO A 103 5.37 -3.77 -6.98
CA PRO A 103 6.64 -4.02 -7.64
C PRO A 103 7.61 -4.79 -6.72
N GLN A 104 8.26 -5.80 -7.29
CA GLN A 104 9.16 -6.69 -6.54
C GLN A 104 10.29 -5.94 -5.81
N VAL A 105 10.80 -4.85 -6.38
CA VAL A 105 11.83 -4.00 -5.76
C VAL A 105 11.33 -3.41 -4.42
N VAL A 106 10.08 -2.97 -4.36
CA VAL A 106 9.49 -2.36 -3.15
C VAL A 106 9.03 -3.43 -2.15
N ASP A 107 8.65 -4.62 -2.64
CA ASP A 107 8.30 -5.75 -1.77
C ASP A 107 9.53 -6.36 -1.09
N ARG A 108 10.67 -6.43 -1.79
CA ARG A 108 11.92 -6.95 -1.22
C ARG A 108 12.59 -5.96 -0.28
N HIS A 109 12.76 -4.71 -0.70
CA HIS A 109 13.57 -3.73 0.04
C HIS A 109 12.72 -2.68 0.74
N ALA A 110 12.97 -2.42 2.03
CA ALA A 110 12.12 -1.55 2.85
C ALA A 110 12.23 -0.08 2.44
N ASN A 111 13.39 0.34 1.95
CA ASN A 111 13.70 1.69 1.53
C ASN A 111 14.81 1.70 0.46
N ALA A 112 15.10 2.88 -0.10
CA ALA A 112 16.10 3.03 -1.17
C ALA A 112 17.53 2.69 -0.72
N HIS A 113 17.89 2.97 0.54
CA HIS A 113 19.20 2.63 1.07
C HIS A 113 19.38 1.11 1.21
N ASP A 114 18.36 0.43 1.72
CA ASP A 114 18.31 -1.04 1.79
C ASP A 114 18.37 -1.68 0.38
N PHE A 115 17.74 -1.07 -0.62
CA PHE A 115 17.89 -1.52 -2.02
C PHE A 115 19.33 -1.36 -2.52
N TYR A 116 19.96 -0.20 -2.27
CA TYR A 116 21.35 0.03 -2.66
C TYR A 116 22.30 -0.97 -1.99
N GLU A 117 22.28 -1.10 -0.67
CA GLU A 117 23.24 -1.94 0.05
C GLU A 117 23.16 -3.42 -0.35
N ASN A 118 21.96 -3.93 -0.66
CA ASN A 118 21.79 -5.34 -1.02
C ASN A 118 22.05 -5.65 -2.51
N GLU A 119 21.97 -4.65 -3.41
CA GLU A 119 21.99 -4.89 -4.86
C GLU A 119 23.12 -4.15 -5.59
N LYS A 120 23.91 -3.31 -4.90
CA LYS A 120 24.98 -2.52 -5.53
C LYS A 120 26.00 -3.36 -6.31
N ASP A 121 26.38 -4.53 -5.77
CA ASP A 121 27.35 -5.43 -6.41
C ASP A 121 26.82 -5.97 -7.75
N TYR A 122 25.51 -6.19 -7.85
CA TYR A 122 24.88 -6.62 -9.10
C TYR A 122 24.92 -5.51 -10.16
N TYR A 123 24.62 -4.26 -9.76
CA TYR A 123 24.58 -3.12 -10.68
C TYR A 123 25.93 -2.45 -10.95
N ASP A 124 27.02 -2.90 -10.31
CA ASP A 124 28.35 -2.32 -10.54
C ASP A 124 28.86 -2.59 -11.97
N THR A 125 28.45 -3.70 -12.58
CA THR A 125 28.82 -4.01 -13.96
C THR A 125 28.14 -3.05 -14.96
N ALA A 126 28.90 -2.58 -15.95
CA ALA A 126 28.40 -1.63 -16.97
C ALA A 126 27.15 -2.11 -17.72
N GLU A 127 27.00 -3.42 -17.95
CA GLU A 127 25.83 -4.01 -18.61
C GLU A 127 24.55 -3.88 -17.78
N HIS A 128 24.58 -4.30 -16.51
CA HIS A 128 23.44 -4.18 -15.59
C HIS A 128 23.08 -2.71 -15.32
N ARG A 129 24.09 -1.84 -15.28
CA ARG A 129 23.89 -0.39 -15.17
C ARG A 129 23.15 0.18 -16.37
N ARG A 130 23.54 -0.18 -17.60
CA ARG A 130 22.82 0.22 -18.82
C ARG A 130 21.38 -0.30 -18.81
N PHE A 131 21.16 -1.52 -18.34
CA PHE A 131 19.81 -2.07 -18.16
C PHE A 131 18.99 -1.23 -17.17
N LEU A 132 19.56 -0.88 -16.01
CA LEU A 132 18.90 -0.06 -14.99
C LEU A 132 18.51 1.32 -15.56
N ILE A 133 19.41 1.98 -16.28
CA ILE A 133 19.17 3.29 -16.91
C ILE A 133 18.02 3.18 -17.92
N ASN A 134 18.07 2.20 -18.82
CA ASN A 134 17.02 1.99 -19.83
C ASN A 134 15.66 1.72 -19.16
N HIS A 135 15.66 0.96 -18.06
CA HIS A 135 14.44 0.67 -17.31
C HIS A 135 13.89 1.90 -16.60
N ILE A 136 14.73 2.73 -16.00
CA ILE A 136 14.34 4.03 -15.42
C ILE A 136 13.73 4.93 -16.49
N ILE A 137 14.36 5.04 -17.66
CA ILE A 137 13.84 5.83 -18.78
C ILE A 137 12.45 5.33 -19.18
N GLY A 138 12.26 4.01 -19.32
CA GLY A 138 10.96 3.41 -19.63
C GLY A 138 9.89 3.73 -18.56
N LEU A 139 10.25 3.67 -17.28
CA LEU A 139 9.35 4.03 -16.18
C LEU A 139 8.98 5.52 -16.21
N VAL A 140 9.94 6.41 -16.45
CA VAL A 140 9.70 7.87 -16.53
C VAL A 140 8.74 8.18 -17.67
N VAL A 141 8.99 7.64 -18.86
CA VAL A 141 8.13 7.83 -20.05
C VAL A 141 6.71 7.34 -19.77
N ASN A 142 6.54 6.20 -19.09
CA ASN A 142 5.23 5.62 -18.82
C ASN A 142 4.48 6.25 -17.63
N SER A 143 5.17 6.90 -16.69
CA SER A 143 4.58 7.29 -15.40
C SER A 143 3.96 8.68 -15.35
N TYR A 144 3.97 9.45 -16.46
CA TYR A 144 3.56 10.86 -16.51
C TYR A 144 4.19 11.70 -15.38
N ILE A 145 5.36 11.29 -14.86
CA ILE A 145 6.09 12.04 -13.84
C ILE A 145 6.85 13.13 -14.58
N ALA A 146 6.65 14.38 -14.17
CA ALA A 146 7.31 15.51 -14.80
C ALA A 146 8.84 15.33 -14.74
N PRO A 147 9.57 15.59 -15.84
CA PRO A 147 11.02 15.43 -15.92
C PRO A 147 11.79 16.38 -14.98
N GLU A 148 11.11 17.27 -14.27
CA GLU A 148 11.68 18.23 -13.32
C GLU A 148 12.49 17.60 -12.18
N TYR A 149 12.26 16.32 -11.88
CA TYR A 149 13.03 15.56 -10.87
C TYR A 149 14.06 14.60 -11.49
N MET A 150 14.20 14.60 -12.81
CA MET A 150 15.16 13.77 -13.51
C MET A 150 16.49 14.52 -13.48
N TYR A 151 17.48 13.95 -12.78
CA TYR A 151 18.84 14.49 -12.79
C TYR A 151 19.30 14.68 -14.24
N PRO A 152 20.06 15.74 -14.57
CA PRO A 152 20.63 15.88 -15.90
C PRO A 152 21.51 14.67 -16.18
N TRP A 153 21.00 13.73 -16.99
CA TRP A 153 21.72 12.52 -17.35
C TRP A 153 23.04 12.88 -18.00
N ARG A 154 24.11 12.62 -17.27
CA ARG A 154 25.48 12.67 -17.80
C ARG A 154 25.66 11.45 -18.70
N SER A 155 26.47 11.57 -19.76
CA SER A 155 26.66 10.46 -20.71
C SER A 155 27.14 9.20 -19.98
N PRO A 156 26.59 8.00 -20.29
CA PRO A 156 26.94 6.74 -19.63
C PRO A 156 28.43 6.33 -19.69
N GLU A 157 29.24 7.07 -20.44
CA GLU A 157 30.66 6.79 -20.70
C GLU A 157 31.60 7.47 -19.71
N GLU A 158 31.14 8.47 -18.94
CA GLU A 158 31.94 8.98 -17.83
C GLU A 158 31.92 7.97 -16.68
N MET A 159 33.11 7.66 -16.16
CA MET A 159 33.31 6.72 -15.06
C MET A 159 32.45 7.17 -13.86
N MET A 160 31.27 6.56 -13.71
CA MET A 160 30.32 6.89 -12.64
C MET A 160 30.97 6.61 -11.30
N SER A 161 30.96 7.62 -10.44
CA SER A 161 31.33 7.48 -9.03
C SER A 161 30.34 6.56 -8.31
N GLU A 162 30.76 5.99 -7.18
CA GLU A 162 29.86 5.21 -6.30
C GLU A 162 28.62 6.04 -5.89
N THR A 163 28.81 7.33 -5.65
CA THR A 163 27.72 8.27 -5.37
C THR A 163 26.69 8.32 -6.50
N ASP A 164 27.12 8.32 -7.77
CA ASP A 164 26.19 8.33 -8.91
C ASP A 164 25.36 7.04 -8.97
N LEU A 165 25.95 5.88 -8.64
CA LEU A 165 25.22 4.61 -8.62
C LEU A 165 24.15 4.60 -7.52
N SER A 166 24.49 5.08 -6.33
CA SER A 166 23.55 5.17 -5.21
C SER A 166 22.35 6.06 -5.54
N GLU A 167 22.59 7.19 -6.21
CA GLU A 167 21.53 8.11 -6.65
C GLU A 167 20.64 7.47 -7.72
N LEU A 168 21.25 6.78 -8.70
CA LEU A 168 20.54 6.09 -9.77
C LEU A 168 19.62 4.99 -9.24
N MET A 169 20.14 4.15 -8.35
CA MET A 169 19.36 3.08 -7.69
C MET A 169 18.27 3.66 -6.80
N GLY A 170 18.56 4.76 -6.09
CA GLY A 170 17.57 5.50 -5.33
C GLY A 170 16.41 5.97 -6.21
N GLN A 171 16.70 6.62 -7.34
CA GLN A 171 15.68 7.05 -8.30
C GLN A 171 14.85 5.89 -8.82
N HIS A 172 15.48 4.77 -9.17
CA HIS A 172 14.78 3.56 -9.58
C HIS A 172 13.77 3.10 -8.52
N TYR A 173 14.19 2.99 -7.26
CA TYR A 173 13.33 2.63 -6.14
C TYR A 173 12.17 3.61 -5.97
N PHE A 174 12.45 4.92 -6.02
CA PHE A 174 11.42 5.96 -5.87
C PHE A 174 10.37 5.92 -6.99
N LEU A 175 10.80 5.70 -8.23
CA LEU A 175 9.90 5.56 -9.37
C LEU A 175 9.01 4.33 -9.22
N GLN A 176 9.60 3.17 -8.91
CA GLN A 176 8.87 1.93 -8.64
C GLN A 176 7.85 2.11 -7.52
N ASN A 177 8.22 2.75 -6.42
CA ASN A 177 7.34 3.06 -5.29
C ASN A 177 6.14 3.97 -5.67
N ARG A 178 6.25 4.69 -6.79
CA ARG A 178 5.22 5.61 -7.32
C ARG A 178 4.42 5.07 -8.51
N THR A 179 4.73 3.86 -9.00
CA THR A 179 4.00 3.24 -10.12
C THR A 179 2.54 2.95 -9.78
N SER A 180 1.70 2.80 -10.81
CA SER A 180 0.30 2.32 -10.68
C SER A 180 -0.57 3.11 -9.69
N ARG A 181 -0.65 4.44 -9.89
CA ARG A 181 -1.46 5.36 -9.08
C ARG A 181 -2.89 4.89 -8.76
N PRO A 182 -3.73 4.45 -9.73
CA PRO A 182 -5.11 4.09 -9.43
C PRO A 182 -5.21 2.89 -8.48
N LEU A 183 -4.39 1.86 -8.68
CA LEU A 183 -4.38 0.66 -7.84
C LEU A 183 -4.03 0.99 -6.39
N ARG A 184 -3.01 1.84 -6.18
CA ARG A 184 -2.60 2.28 -4.86
C ARG A 184 -3.70 3.00 -4.09
N ILE A 185 -4.44 3.88 -4.77
CA ILE A 185 -5.57 4.60 -4.19
C ILE A 185 -6.69 3.61 -3.81
N ILE A 186 -6.99 2.64 -4.67
CA ILE A 186 -7.99 1.61 -4.39
C ILE A 186 -7.60 0.79 -3.15
N ILE A 187 -6.36 0.29 -3.09
CA ILE A 187 -5.86 -0.49 -1.94
C ILE A 187 -5.94 0.35 -0.65
N PHE A 188 -5.52 1.61 -0.70
CA PHE A 188 -5.59 2.52 0.44
C PHE A 188 -7.01 2.66 0.98
N TRP A 189 -7.99 2.88 0.11
CA TRP A 189 -9.39 2.98 0.52
C TRP A 189 -9.97 1.66 1.02
N LEU A 190 -9.58 0.52 0.44
CA LEU A 190 -9.96 -0.80 0.95
C LEU A 190 -9.47 -1.02 2.37
N TYR A 191 -8.21 -0.65 2.67
CA TYR A 191 -7.70 -0.72 4.03
C TYR A 191 -8.42 0.21 5.00
N ILE A 192 -8.67 1.47 4.61
CA ILE A 192 -9.43 2.40 5.46
C ILE A 192 -10.83 1.85 5.75
N ALA A 193 -11.56 1.42 4.73
CA ALA A 193 -12.90 0.87 4.88
C ALA A 193 -12.88 -0.37 5.80
N GLY A 194 -11.92 -1.27 5.58
CA GLY A 194 -11.73 -2.45 6.41
C GLY A 194 -11.47 -2.12 7.88
N PHE A 195 -10.55 -1.20 8.16
CA PHE A 195 -10.26 -0.76 9.54
C PHE A 195 -11.46 -0.08 10.20
N ILE A 196 -12.20 0.77 9.48
CA ILE A 196 -13.42 1.40 10.00
C ILE A 196 -14.45 0.33 10.38
N CYS A 197 -14.69 -0.66 9.52
CA CYS A 197 -15.62 -1.75 9.80
C CYS A 197 -15.18 -2.61 11.00
N LEU A 198 -13.88 -2.91 11.14
CA LEU A 198 -13.34 -3.63 12.30
C LEU A 198 -13.38 -2.81 13.61
N LEU A 199 -13.37 -1.48 13.52
CA LEU A 199 -13.42 -0.60 14.68
C LEU A 199 -14.82 -0.56 15.32
N ILE A 200 -15.89 -0.64 14.52
CA ILE A 200 -17.29 -0.63 14.99
C ILE A 200 -17.52 -1.60 16.15
N PRO A 201 -17.27 -2.92 16.02
CA PRO A 201 -17.55 -3.87 17.08
C PRO A 201 -16.69 -3.63 18.33
N THR A 202 -15.47 -3.13 18.15
CA THR A 202 -14.54 -2.79 19.24
C THR A 202 -15.08 -1.63 20.07
N VAL A 203 -15.50 -0.54 19.42
CA VAL A 203 -16.12 0.62 20.07
C VAL A 203 -17.42 0.24 20.76
N MET A 204 -18.26 -0.57 20.10
CA MET A 204 -19.51 -1.07 20.72
C MET A 204 -19.24 -1.86 22.00
N THR A 205 -18.26 -2.78 22.00
CA THR A 205 -17.91 -3.53 23.21
C THR A 205 -17.36 -2.63 24.31
N PHE A 206 -16.49 -1.68 23.96
CA PHE A 206 -15.93 -0.75 24.91
C PHE A 206 -17.02 0.09 25.57
N TYR A 207 -17.96 0.61 24.77
CA TYR A 207 -19.11 1.36 25.27
C TYR A 207 -19.99 0.53 26.22
N GLN A 208 -20.23 -0.75 25.89
CA GLN A 208 -21.01 -1.64 26.76
C GLN A 208 -20.32 -1.89 28.10
N VAL A 209 -19.00 -2.08 28.10
CA VAL A 209 -18.21 -2.26 29.32
C VAL A 209 -18.25 -1.00 30.19
N LEU A 210 -18.06 0.17 29.59
CA LEU A 210 -18.17 1.46 30.30
C LEU A 210 -19.56 1.63 30.92
N LYS A 211 -20.62 1.43 30.14
CA LYS A 211 -22.00 1.56 30.61
C LYS A 211 -22.27 0.64 31.81
N ARG A 212 -21.84 -0.62 31.74
CA ARG A 212 -22.00 -1.59 32.84
C ARG A 212 -21.21 -1.17 34.08
N GLY A 213 -19.94 -0.78 33.91
CA GLY A 213 -19.10 -0.32 35.01
C GLY A 213 -19.71 0.86 35.75
N PHE A 214 -20.19 1.88 35.02
CA PHE A 214 -20.88 3.03 35.61
C PHE A 214 -22.17 2.65 36.35
N SER A 215 -22.98 1.75 35.80
CA SER A 215 -24.21 1.28 36.48
C SER A 215 -23.91 0.56 37.80
N THR A 216 -22.83 -0.22 37.89
CA THR A 216 -22.41 -0.86 39.16
C THR A 216 -21.82 0.14 40.16
N SER A 217 -21.11 1.17 39.73
CA SER A 217 -20.47 2.13 40.64
C SER A 217 -21.44 3.16 41.23
N PHE A 218 -22.52 3.49 40.52
CA PHE A 218 -23.53 4.46 40.97
C PHE A 218 -24.87 3.81 41.37
N GLY A 219 -24.99 2.49 41.26
CA GLY A 219 -26.11 1.71 41.77
C GLY A 219 -25.99 1.49 43.28
N LEU A 220 -26.55 2.43 44.05
CA LEU A 220 -27.30 2.16 45.28
C LEU A 220 -28.39 1.11 45.03
#